data_AF-A0A6V8Q1E3-F1
#
_entry.id   AF-A0A6V8Q1E3-F1
#
_cell.length_a   1.000
_cell.length_b   1.000
_cell.length_c   1.000
_cell.angle_alpha   90.00
_cell.angle_beta   90.00
_cell.angle_gamma   90.00
#
_symmetry.space_group_name_H-M   'P 1'
#
loop_
_entity.id
_entity.type
_entity.pdbx_description
1 polymer ?
#
loop_
_entity_poly.entity_id
_entity_poly.type
_entity_poly.pdbx_seq_one_letter_code
_entity_poly.pdbx_strand_id
1 'polypeptide(L)' 'VKGVDQVVRVDVYLPGCPPSADAIGFTLKELLAGRTPVLSGDKLRYD' A
#
# COMPACT_ATOMS: atom_id res chain seq x y z
N VAL A 1 14.50 0.54 15.98
CA VAL A 1 13.61 1.06 14.90
C VAL A 1 12.23 0.48 15.13
N LYS A 2 11.16 1.27 14.96
CA LYS A 2 9.76 0.82 15.09
C LYS A 2 9.02 1.16 13.79
N GLY A 3 8.00 0.38 13.46
CA GLY A 3 7.08 0.70 12.36
C GLY A 3 6.26 1.95 12.65
N VAL A 4 5.84 2.67 11.60
CA VAL A 4 5.04 3.90 11.74
C VAL A 4 3.69 3.62 12.40
N ASP A 5 3.12 2.45 12.14
CA ASP A 5 1.89 1.93 12.72
C ASP A 5 1.93 1.77 14.26
N GLN A 6 3.12 1.65 14.85
CA GLN A 6 3.29 1.61 16.30
C GLN A 6 3.31 3.00 16.96
N VAL A 7 3.39 4.06 16.15
CA VAL A 7 3.50 5.45 16.63
C VAL A 7 2.24 6.23 16.30
N VAL A 8 1.65 5.98 15.13
CA VAL A 8 0.42 6.63 14.65
C VAL A 8 -0.47 5.62 13.96
N ARG A 9 -1.76 5.92 13.86
CA ARG A 9 -2.68 5.10 13.07
C ARG A 9 -2.30 5.19 11.60
N VAL A 10 -2.16 4.03 10.96
CA VAL A 10 -1.95 3.89 9.52
C VAL A 10 -3.23 3.36 8.91
N ASP A 11 -3.78 4.07 7.92
CA ASP A 11 -5.07 3.74 7.32
C ASP A 11 -4.94 2.75 6.14
N VAL A 12 -3.80 2.73 5.44
CA VAL A 12 -3.52 1.85 4.29
C VAL A 12 -2.09 1.33 4.34
N TYR A 13 -1.92 0.03 4.09
CA TYR A 13 -0.61 -0.62 3.97
C TYR A 13 -0.33 -1.00 2.52
N LEU A 14 0.85 -0.63 2.02
CA LEU A 14 1.36 -1.01 0.71
C LEU A 14 2.69 -1.77 0.88
N PRO A 15 2.67 -3.11 0.89
CA PRO A 15 3.87 -3.91 1.12
C PRO A 15 4.79 -3.96 -0.13
N GLY A 16 6.08 -4.19 0.13
CA GLY A 16 7.16 -4.36 -0.86
C GLY A 16 8.46 -3.67 -0.44
N CYS A 17 9.61 -4.15 -0.89
CA CYS A 17 10.93 -3.59 -0.61
C CYS A 17 11.80 -3.44 -1.87
N PRO A 18 11.41 -2.58 -2.84
CA PRO A 18 10.32 -1.62 -2.77
C PRO A 18 8.99 -2.17 -3.36
N PRO A 19 7.84 -1.57 -3.02
CA PRO A 19 6.62 -1.81 -3.77
C PRO A 19 6.82 -1.42 -5.25
N SER A 20 6.19 -2.16 -6.16
CA SER A 20 6.28 -1.87 -7.59
C SER A 20 5.61 -0.54 -7.95
N ALA A 21 6.09 0.11 -9.01
CA ALA A 21 5.51 1.36 -9.50
C ALA A 21 4.00 1.22 -9.81
N ASP A 22 3.59 0.08 -10.37
CA ASP A 22 2.20 -0.22 -10.66
C ASP A 22 1.35 -0.37 -9.39
N ALA A 23 1.90 -0.94 -8.31
CA ALA A 23 1.20 -1.07 -7.04
C ALA A 23 0.98 0.29 -6.37
N ILE A 24 1.98 1.17 -6.42
CA ILE A 24 1.86 2.57 -5.94
C ILE A 24 0.79 3.31 -6.75
N GLY A 25 0.89 3.25 -8.09
CA GLY A 25 -0.03 3.93 -8.98
C GLY A 25 -1.48 3.46 -8.85
N PHE A 26 -1.69 2.15 -8.67
CA PHE A 26 -3.01 1.58 -8.39
C PHE A 26 -3.59 2.09 -7.07
N THR A 27 -2.80 2.03 -5.99
CA THR A 27 -3.23 2.44 -4.65
C THR A 27 -3.69 3.90 -4.64
N LEU A 28 -2.93 4.80 -5.26
CA LEU A 28 -3.30 6.21 -5.35
C LEU A 28 -4.58 6.43 -6.16
N LYS A 29 -4.75 5.72 -7.29
CA LYS A 29 -5.97 5.83 -8.12
C LYS A 29 -7.22 5.35 -7.38
N GLU A 30 -7.15 4.27 -6.63
CA GLU A 30 -8.28 3.78 -5.82
C GLU A 30 -8.67 4.79 -4.73
N LEU A 31 -7.69 5.36 -4.03
CA LEU A 31 -7.93 6.38 -3.01
C LEU A 31 -8.54 7.66 -3.60
N LEU A 32 -8.05 8.10 -4.76
CA LEU A 32 -8.63 9.24 -5.50
C LEU A 32 -10.07 8.96 -5.96
N ALA A 33 -10.42 7.71 -6.22
CA ALA A 33 -11.79 7.29 -6.54
C ALA A 33 -12.67 7.07 -5.29
N GLY A 34 -12.14 7.33 -4.08
CA GLY A 34 -12.86 7.13 -2.81
C GLY A 34 -13.04 5.66 -2.43
N ARG A 35 -12.22 4.76 -2.96
CA ARG A 35 -12.29 3.31 -2.70
C ARG A 35 -11.13 2.84 -1.83
N THR A 36 -11.37 1.80 -1.03
CA THR A 36 -10.30 1.10 -0.30
C THR A 36 -9.53 0.20 -1.27
N PRO A 37 -8.21 0.37 -1.43
CA PRO A 37 -7.41 -0.42 -2.35
C PRO A 37 -7.33 -1.89 -1.93
N VAL A 38 -7.64 -2.80 -2.85
CA VAL A 38 -7.52 -4.25 -2.66
C VAL A 38 -6.32 -4.74 -3.46
N LEU A 39 -5.21 -5.02 -2.77
CA LEU A 39 -3.99 -5.55 -3.38
C LEU A 39 -4.13 -7.05 -3.63
N SER A 40 -3.83 -7.48 -4.86
CA SER A 40 -3.90 -8.88 -5.27
C SER A 40 -2.91 -9.17 -6.41
N GLY A 41 -2.58 -10.44 -6.59
CA GLY A 41 -1.65 -10.90 -7.62
C GLY A 41 -0.31 -10.16 -7.56
N ASP A 42 0.15 -9.69 -8.71
CA ASP A 42 1.45 -9.00 -8.84
C ASP A 42 1.60 -7.69 -8.06
N LYS A 43 0.50 -7.13 -7.54
CA LYS A 43 0.50 -5.90 -6.74
C LYS A 43 0.66 -6.17 -5.24
N LEU A 44 0.64 -7.44 -4.82
CA LEU A 44 0.83 -7.86 -3.44
C LEU A 44 2.13 -8.64 -3.32
N ARG A 45 3.18 -7.94 -2.89
CA ARG A 45 4.54 -8.48 -2.70
C ARG A 45 5.13 -7.99 -1.39
N TYR A 46 5.99 -8.78 -0.77
CA TYR A 46 6.62 -8.48 0.52
C TYR A 46 8.14 -8.49 0.45
N ASP A 47 8.69 -9.00 -0.66
CA ASP A 47 10.10 -9.02 -1.00
C ASP A 47 10.62 -7.65 -1.44
#